data_AF-A0A519YSB7-F1
#
_entry.id   AF-A0A519YSB7-F1
#
_cell.length_a   1.000
_cell.length_b   1.000
_cell.length_c   1.000
_cell.angle_alpha   90.00
_cell.angle_beta   90.00
_cell.angle_gamma   90.00
#
_symmetry.space_group_name_H-M   'P 1'
#
loop_
_entity.id
_entity.type
_entity.pdbx_description
1 polymer ?
#
loop_
_entity_poly.entity_id
_entity_poly.type
_entity_poly.pdbx_seq_one_letter_code
_entity_poly.pdbx_strand_id
1 'polypeptide(L)'
;MHSNDISFPEELSLLRSQIQLQFGKRIMNASDCNALSSAVFESTGHLVSSQTFRRLFRIISGEGRISRSTADILSIYCGYLNLEKLVAQQVLVETKESDRTQEANIYKLFFDVEVPKIEKGELNIVYFNAIKGILKRVFEDKELYDTLIPLISENPTAHSYLFEQFPYISGFGNGFDSGYKLYLKYKTDAEA
;
A
#
# COMPACT_ATOMS: atom_id res chain seq x y z
N MET A 1 -10.81 39.45 -8.69
CA MET A 1 -11.67 38.30 -8.35
C MET A 1 -10.87 37.05 -8.70
N HIS A 2 -10.20 36.44 -7.71
CA HIS A 2 -9.38 35.25 -7.92
C HIS A 2 -10.27 34.01 -7.84
N SER A 3 -10.42 33.29 -8.95
CA SER A 3 -11.09 32.00 -8.99
C SER A 3 -10.28 30.97 -8.18
N ASN A 4 -10.65 30.80 -6.91
CA ASN A 4 -10.11 29.79 -5.97
C ASN A 4 -10.84 28.45 -6.11
N ASP A 5 -11.20 28.06 -7.33
CA ASP A 5 -11.91 26.81 -7.60
C ASP A 5 -10.92 25.71 -7.92
N ILE A 6 -11.06 24.57 -7.25
CA ILE A 6 -10.24 23.38 -7.54
C ILE A 6 -10.81 22.75 -8.80
N SER A 7 -10.00 22.75 -9.87
CA SER A 7 -10.35 22.13 -11.15
C SER A 7 -9.53 20.85 -11.44
N PHE A 8 -8.69 20.40 -10.51
CA PHE A 8 -7.84 19.23 -10.71
C PHE A 8 -8.63 17.93 -10.48
N PRO A 9 -8.82 17.08 -11.52
CA PRO A 9 -9.65 15.88 -11.42
C PRO A 9 -9.11 14.84 -10.42
N GLU A 10 -7.79 14.76 -10.27
CA GLU A 10 -7.10 13.79 -9.42
C GLU A 10 -7.27 14.11 -7.93
N GLU A 11 -7.03 15.37 -7.53
CA GLU A 11 -7.24 15.83 -6.14
C GLU A 11 -8.69 15.61 -5.69
N LEU A 12 -9.65 15.89 -6.58
CA LEU A 12 -11.07 15.65 -6.31
C LEU A 12 -11.41 14.16 -6.22
N SER A 13 -10.74 13.31 -6.99
CA SER A 13 -10.90 11.85 -6.91
C SER A 13 -10.39 11.31 -5.59
N LEU A 14 -9.19 11.74 -5.18
CA LEU A 14 -8.58 11.38 -3.91
C LEU A 14 -9.45 11.84 -2.73
N LEU A 15 -9.92 13.09 -2.75
CA LEU A 15 -10.80 13.63 -1.72
C LEU A 15 -12.12 12.86 -1.62
N ARG A 16 -12.75 12.49 -2.74
CA ARG A 16 -13.96 11.64 -2.74
C ARG A 16 -13.71 10.30 -2.08
N SER A 17 -12.58 9.66 -2.40
CA SER A 17 -12.21 8.37 -1.81
C SER A 17 -12.08 8.47 -0.30
N GLN A 18 -11.33 9.45 0.19
CA GLN A 18 -11.12 9.68 1.62
C GLN A 18 -12.42 10.02 2.36
N ILE A 19 -13.29 10.83 1.77
CA ILE A 19 -14.61 11.13 2.36
C ILE A 19 -15.44 9.86 2.54
N GLN A 20 -15.45 8.95 1.55
CA GLN A 20 -16.21 7.71 1.65
C GLN A 20 -15.63 6.74 2.68
N LEU A 21 -14.30 6.72 2.83
CA LEU A 21 -13.61 5.95 3.87
C LEU A 21 -13.99 6.47 5.26
N GLN A 22 -13.88 7.77 5.49
CA GLN A 22 -14.22 8.41 6.76
C GLN A 22 -15.72 8.28 7.09
N PHE A 23 -16.58 8.40 6.08
CA PHE A 23 -18.02 8.26 6.25
C PHE A 23 -18.47 6.80 6.44
N GLY A 24 -17.60 5.82 6.15
CA GLY A 24 -17.88 4.40 6.33
C GLY A 24 -18.88 3.81 5.31
N LYS A 25 -19.28 4.57 4.28
CA LYS A 25 -20.12 4.06 3.19
C LYS A 25 -19.90 4.83 1.89
N ARG A 26 -20.24 4.17 0.77
CA ARG A 26 -20.25 4.80 -0.56
C ARG A 26 -21.38 5.82 -0.66
N ILE A 27 -21.13 6.93 -1.34
CA ILE A 27 -22.12 7.97 -1.62
C ILE A 27 -22.74 7.69 -2.99
N MET A 28 -23.99 7.22 -3.01
CA MET A 28 -24.63 6.80 -4.26
C MET A 28 -25.81 7.68 -4.64
N ASN A 29 -26.47 8.32 -3.67
CA ASN A 29 -27.73 9.01 -3.89
C ASN A 29 -27.85 10.33 -3.09
N ALA A 30 -28.93 11.05 -3.38
CA ALA A 30 -29.29 12.30 -2.74
C ALA A 30 -29.44 12.21 -1.20
N SER A 31 -29.91 11.07 -0.69
CA SER A 31 -30.07 10.82 0.73
C SER A 31 -28.71 10.68 1.42
N ASP A 32 -27.75 9.99 0.79
CA ASP A 32 -26.39 9.88 1.29
C ASP A 32 -25.71 11.25 1.39
N CYS A 33 -25.94 12.14 0.42
CA CYS A 33 -25.43 13.52 0.48
C CYS A 33 -25.99 14.33 1.65
N ASN A 34 -27.26 14.12 2.02
CA ASN A 34 -27.87 14.79 3.18
C ASN A 34 -27.28 14.29 4.49
N ALA A 35 -27.12 12.97 4.61
CA ALA A 35 -26.48 12.35 5.76
C ALA A 35 -25.01 12.81 5.88
N LEU A 36 -24.28 12.84 4.78
CA LEU A 36 -22.89 13.33 4.74
C LEU A 36 -22.79 14.81 5.14
N SER A 37 -23.71 15.65 4.67
CA SER A 37 -23.77 17.07 5.08
C SER A 37 -23.92 17.24 6.58
N SER A 38 -24.77 16.41 7.20
CA SER A 38 -24.96 16.40 8.65
C SER A 38 -23.70 15.92 9.37
N ALA A 39 -23.11 14.82 8.91
CA ALA A 39 -21.88 14.26 9.50
C ALA A 39 -20.69 15.22 9.44
N VAL A 40 -20.52 15.92 8.31
CA VAL A 40 -19.46 16.93 8.16
C VAL A 40 -19.69 18.10 9.12
N PHE A 41 -20.92 18.56 9.27
CA PHE A 41 -21.25 19.63 10.19
C PHE A 41 -21.02 19.22 11.65
N GLU A 42 -21.46 18.03 12.04
CA GLU A 42 -21.25 17.48 13.40
C GLU A 42 -19.76 17.33 13.73
N SER A 43 -18.95 16.90 12.77
CA SER A 43 -17.53 16.66 12.97
C SER A 43 -16.65 17.93 12.89
N THR A 44 -17.02 18.91 12.06
CA THR A 44 -16.15 20.06 11.76
C THR A 44 -16.72 21.41 12.21
N GLY A 45 -18.01 21.47 12.56
CA GLY A 45 -18.73 22.72 12.82
C GLY A 45 -19.01 23.57 11.58
N HIS A 46 -18.59 23.14 10.39
CA HIS A 46 -18.77 23.87 9.14
C HIS A 46 -19.85 23.24 8.27
N LEU A 47 -20.75 24.08 7.75
CA LEU A 47 -21.84 23.63 6.89
C LEU A 47 -21.38 23.51 5.43
N VAL A 48 -21.38 22.29 4.91
CA VAL A 48 -21.25 22.03 3.45
C VAL A 48 -22.59 21.52 2.95
N SER A 49 -23.19 22.23 1.99
CA SER A 49 -24.54 21.90 1.52
C SER A 49 -24.62 20.54 0.82
N SER A 50 -25.74 19.83 0.97
CA SER A 50 -26.01 18.59 0.23
C SER A 50 -25.90 18.76 -1.29
N GLN A 51 -26.20 19.94 -1.83
CA GLN A 51 -26.05 20.23 -3.26
C GLN A 51 -24.58 20.27 -3.70
N THR A 52 -23.70 20.78 -2.84
CA THR A 52 -22.25 20.74 -3.06
C THR A 52 -21.78 19.29 -3.14
N PHE A 53 -22.26 18.41 -2.27
CA PHE A 53 -21.95 16.97 -2.34
C PHE A 53 -22.51 16.31 -3.59
N ARG A 54 -23.75 16.60 -3.98
CA ARG A 54 -24.33 16.03 -5.21
C ARG A 54 -23.51 16.38 -6.46
N ARG A 55 -22.99 17.61 -6.54
CA ARG A 55 -22.06 18.03 -7.61
C ARG A 55 -20.70 17.34 -7.47
N LEU A 56 -20.15 17.32 -6.26
CA LEU A 56 -18.86 16.68 -5.99
C LEU A 56 -18.89 15.21 -6.40
N PHE A 57 -19.90 14.44 -6.01
CA PHE A 57 -20.04 13.01 -6.33
C PHE A 57 -20.69 12.75 -7.70
N ARG A 58 -20.88 13.78 -8.54
CA ARG A 58 -21.46 13.68 -9.89
C ARG A 58 -22.83 12.97 -9.94
N ILE A 59 -23.62 13.09 -8.88
CA ILE A 59 -25.01 12.59 -8.81
C ILE A 59 -25.94 13.45 -9.67
N ILE A 60 -25.61 14.74 -9.83
CA ILE A 60 -26.31 15.66 -10.72
C ILE A 60 -25.34 16.25 -11.75
N SER A 61 -25.88 16.60 -12.91
CA SER A 61 -25.14 17.26 -13.99
C SER A 61 -24.71 18.66 -13.55
N GLY A 62 -23.41 18.88 -13.50
CA GLY A 62 -22.78 20.15 -13.16
C GLY A 62 -21.27 19.97 -13.08
N GLU A 63 -20.51 21.01 -13.43
CA GLU A 63 -19.05 20.97 -13.24
C GLU A 63 -18.78 20.73 -11.74
N GLY A 64 -18.14 19.60 -11.42
CA GLY A 64 -17.85 19.16 -10.05
C GLY A 64 -16.80 20.00 -9.33
N ARG A 65 -16.81 21.32 -9.58
CA ARG A 65 -15.94 22.29 -8.94
C ARG A 65 -16.47 22.60 -7.56
N ILE A 66 -15.57 22.53 -6.59
CA ILE A 66 -15.77 23.03 -5.24
C ILE A 66 -14.70 24.08 -4.97
N SER A 67 -15.02 25.05 -4.11
CA SER A 67 -14.03 26.05 -3.70
C SER A 67 -12.91 25.39 -2.92
N ARG A 68 -11.72 26.00 -2.93
CA ARG A 68 -10.59 25.59 -2.09
C ARG A 68 -10.97 25.48 -0.61
N SER A 69 -11.71 26.46 -0.10
CA SER A 69 -12.21 26.47 1.28
C SER A 69 -13.10 25.26 1.59
N THR A 70 -13.95 24.86 0.66
CA THR A 70 -14.79 23.66 0.83
C THR A 70 -13.92 22.42 0.88
N ALA A 71 -12.93 22.30 0.00
CA ALA A 71 -12.05 21.14 0.01
C ALA A 71 -11.19 21.06 1.27
N ASP A 72 -10.76 22.19 1.83
CA ASP A 72 -10.05 22.23 3.11
C ASP A 72 -10.94 21.76 4.26
N ILE A 73 -12.20 22.22 4.32
CA ILE A 73 -13.19 21.71 5.31
C ILE A 73 -13.37 20.19 5.17
N LEU A 74 -13.46 19.69 3.95
CA LEU A 74 -13.60 18.25 3.69
C LEU A 74 -12.33 17.48 4.03
N SER A 75 -11.15 18.09 3.89
CA SER A 75 -9.89 17.48 4.30
C SER A 75 -9.79 17.39 5.82
N ILE A 76 -10.26 18.42 6.53
CA ILE A 76 -10.41 18.43 8.00
C ILE A 76 -11.36 17.33 8.46
N TYR A 77 -12.50 17.18 7.79
CA TYR A 77 -13.42 16.06 8.05
C TYR A 77 -12.71 14.70 7.91
N CYS A 78 -11.82 14.54 6.92
CA CYS A 78 -11.02 13.33 6.73
C CYS A 78 -9.81 13.20 7.68
N GLY A 79 -9.62 14.12 8.64
CA GLY A 79 -8.52 14.09 9.61
C GLY A 79 -7.22 14.77 9.16
N TYR A 80 -7.23 15.52 8.06
CA TYR A 80 -6.07 16.25 7.55
C TYR A 80 -6.21 17.76 7.80
N LEU A 81 -5.10 18.48 7.98
CA LEU A 81 -5.16 19.92 8.25
C LEU A 81 -5.78 20.75 7.10
N ASN A 82 -5.53 20.33 5.86
CA ASN A 82 -6.04 20.98 4.64
C ASN A 82 -5.82 20.04 3.43
N LEU A 83 -6.29 20.46 2.25
CA LEU A 83 -6.16 19.64 1.04
C LEU A 83 -4.69 19.41 0.63
N GLU A 84 -3.83 20.41 0.80
CA GLU A 84 -2.39 20.29 0.53
C GLU A 84 -1.74 19.16 1.33
N LYS A 85 -2.06 19.02 2.62
CA LYS A 85 -1.51 17.97 3.48
C LYS A 85 -2.02 16.59 3.11
N LEU A 86 -3.29 16.49 2.72
CA LEU A 86 -3.88 15.25 2.23
C LEU A 86 -3.15 14.77 0.97
N VAL A 87 -2.96 15.65 -0.01
CA VAL A 87 -2.24 15.32 -1.26
C VAL A 87 -0.78 14.97 -0.98
N ALA A 88 -0.08 15.75 -0.15
CA ALA A 88 1.32 15.47 0.19
C ALA A 88 1.50 14.11 0.87
N GLN A 89 0.58 13.73 1.77
CA GLN A 89 0.65 12.44 2.46
C GLN A 89 0.37 11.26 1.52
N GLN A 90 -0.54 11.42 0.56
CA GLN A 90 -0.78 10.42 -0.49
C GLN A 90 0.47 10.20 -1.34
N VAL A 91 1.12 11.28 -1.79
CA VAL A 91 2.36 11.20 -2.59
C VAL A 91 3.48 10.49 -1.81
N LEU A 92 3.59 10.74 -0.50
CA LEU A 92 4.58 10.06 0.34
C LEU A 92 4.32 8.55 0.46
N VAL A 93 3.06 8.13 0.54
CA VAL A 93 2.68 6.70 0.56
C VAL A 93 3.02 6.05 -0.78
N GLU A 94 2.58 6.65 -1.89
CA GLU A 94 2.83 6.14 -3.24
C GLU A 94 4.34 6.05 -3.56
N THR A 95 5.12 7.05 -3.13
CA THR A 95 6.58 7.04 -3.30
C THR A 95 7.20 5.89 -2.50
N LYS A 96 6.81 5.70 -1.24
CA LYS A 96 7.32 4.60 -0.40
C LYS A 96 6.92 3.21 -0.93
N GLU A 97 5.71 3.05 -1.43
CA GLU A 97 5.25 1.80 -2.05
C GLU A 97 6.01 1.50 -3.35
N SER A 98 6.23 2.51 -4.19
CA SER A 98 7.06 2.39 -5.39
C SER A 98 8.50 2.02 -5.05
N ASP A 99 9.12 2.69 -4.08
CA ASP A 99 10.50 2.44 -3.65
C ASP A 99 10.67 1.00 -3.13
N ARG A 100 9.73 0.52 -2.31
CA ARG A 100 9.73 -0.87 -1.80
C ARG A 100 9.53 -1.90 -2.90
N THR A 101 8.69 -1.59 -3.89
CA THR A 101 8.50 -2.48 -5.05
C THR A 101 9.78 -2.59 -5.86
N GLN A 102 10.49 -1.47 -6.06
CA GLN A 102 11.80 -1.47 -6.71
C GLN A 102 12.85 -2.24 -5.90
N GLU A 103 12.89 -2.05 -4.58
CA GLU A 103 13.76 -2.80 -3.66
C GLU A 103 13.49 -4.31 -3.73
N ALA A 104 12.22 -4.72 -3.70
CA ALA A 104 11.82 -6.13 -3.85
C ALA A 104 12.25 -6.71 -5.21
N ASN A 105 12.14 -5.94 -6.28
CA ASN A 105 12.60 -6.37 -7.62
C ASN A 105 14.12 -6.54 -7.68
N ILE A 106 14.89 -5.66 -7.02
CA ILE A 106 16.36 -5.80 -6.93
C ILE A 106 16.72 -7.09 -6.18
N TYR A 107 16.04 -7.39 -5.07
CA TYR A 107 16.27 -8.65 -4.36
C TYR A 107 15.87 -9.87 -5.19
N LYS A 108 14.76 -9.80 -5.93
CA LYS A 108 14.40 -10.87 -6.87
C LYS A 108 15.51 -11.12 -7.90
N LEU A 109 16.05 -10.06 -8.52
CA LEU A 109 17.17 -10.18 -9.46
C LEU A 109 18.39 -10.85 -8.82
N PHE A 110 18.65 -10.59 -7.54
CA PHE A 110 19.73 -11.24 -6.79
C PHE A 110 19.54 -12.76 -6.65
N PHE A 111 18.29 -13.22 -6.46
CA PHE A 111 17.95 -14.66 -6.45
C PHE A 111 17.95 -15.30 -7.85
N ASP A 112 17.76 -14.50 -8.90
CA ASP A 112 17.84 -14.95 -10.29
C ASP A 112 19.29 -15.09 -10.80
N VAL A 113 20.29 -14.59 -10.07
CA VAL A 113 21.70 -14.77 -10.43
C VAL A 113 22.08 -16.25 -10.30
N GLU A 114 22.56 -16.83 -11.40
CA GLU A 114 23.14 -18.18 -11.41
C GLU A 114 24.41 -18.19 -10.55
N VAL A 115 24.31 -18.75 -9.35
CA VAL A 115 25.48 -18.94 -8.49
C VAL A 115 26.25 -20.16 -8.99
N PRO A 116 27.54 -20.02 -9.34
CA PRO A 116 28.35 -21.17 -9.69
C PRO A 116 28.35 -22.14 -8.51
N LYS A 117 27.89 -23.37 -8.76
CA LYS A 117 27.88 -24.44 -7.76
C LYS A 117 29.33 -24.70 -7.36
N ILE A 118 29.66 -24.42 -6.11
CA ILE A 118 30.91 -24.90 -5.51
C ILE A 118 30.76 -26.43 -5.38
N GLU A 119 31.87 -27.15 -5.48
CA GLU A 119 31.89 -28.62 -5.50
C GLU A 119 31.04 -29.26 -4.38
N LYS A 120 30.54 -30.46 -4.68
CA LYS A 120 29.64 -31.31 -3.86
C LYS A 120 29.35 -30.82 -2.44
N GLY A 121 28.25 -30.08 -2.29
CA GLY A 121 27.61 -29.83 -1.00
C GLY A 121 28.07 -28.56 -0.27
N GLU A 122 29.03 -27.81 -0.82
CA GLU A 122 29.43 -26.53 -0.23
C GLU A 122 28.62 -25.37 -0.81
N LEU A 123 27.99 -24.60 0.08
CA LEU A 123 27.31 -23.37 -0.28
C LEU A 123 28.33 -22.27 -0.54
N ASN A 124 28.02 -21.37 -1.48
CA ASN A 124 28.79 -20.16 -1.63
C ASN A 124 28.57 -19.26 -0.39
N ILE A 125 29.54 -19.27 0.52
CA ILE A 125 29.50 -18.52 1.80
C ILE A 125 29.27 -17.02 1.57
N VAL A 126 29.84 -16.47 0.50
CA VAL A 126 29.68 -15.05 0.14
C VAL A 126 28.23 -14.78 -0.25
N TYR A 127 27.65 -15.63 -1.10
CA TYR A 127 26.26 -15.54 -1.50
C TYR A 127 25.30 -15.74 -0.33
N PHE A 128 25.59 -16.71 0.55
CA PHE A 128 24.79 -16.98 1.74
C PHE A 128 24.79 -15.81 2.74
N ASN A 129 25.94 -15.16 2.95
CA ASN A 129 26.03 -13.97 3.80
C ASN A 129 25.29 -12.76 3.19
N ALA A 130 25.30 -12.63 1.86
CA ALA A 130 24.51 -11.60 1.18
C ALA A 130 23.00 -11.83 1.37
N ILE A 131 22.52 -13.08 1.22
CA ILE A 131 21.13 -13.45 1.51
C ILE A 131 20.78 -13.12 2.95
N LYS A 132 21.62 -13.45 3.94
CA LYS A 132 21.37 -13.08 5.34
C LYS A 132 21.19 -11.57 5.53
N GLY A 133 22.00 -10.76 4.85
CA GLY A 133 21.88 -9.31 4.89
C GLY A 133 20.54 -8.81 4.33
N ILE A 134 20.13 -9.36 3.18
CA ILE A 134 18.84 -9.07 2.55
C ILE A 134 17.70 -9.47 3.49
N LEU A 135 17.74 -10.69 4.05
CA LEU A 135 16.68 -11.17 4.94
C LEU A 135 16.55 -10.33 6.20
N LYS A 136 17.67 -9.91 6.80
CA LYS A 136 17.63 -9.02 7.96
C LYS A 136 16.88 -7.72 7.63
N ARG A 137 17.20 -7.10 6.48
CA ARG A 137 16.54 -5.88 6.00
C ARG A 137 15.05 -6.09 5.71
N VAL A 138 14.70 -7.25 5.15
CA VAL A 138 13.31 -7.61 4.82
C VAL A 138 12.49 -7.93 6.07
N PHE A 139 13.08 -8.59 7.08
CA PHE A 139 12.39 -8.85 8.35
C PHE A 139 12.15 -7.60 9.18
N GLU A 140 12.97 -6.56 9.02
CA GLU A 140 12.75 -5.25 9.66
C GLU A 140 11.57 -4.47 9.04
N ASP A 141 11.16 -4.79 7.80
CA ASP A 141 10.05 -4.12 7.09
C ASP A 141 8.99 -5.12 6.62
N LYS A 142 7.90 -5.22 7.38
CA LYS A 142 6.80 -6.16 7.12
C LYS A 142 6.18 -6.01 5.73
N GLU A 143 6.05 -4.78 5.21
CA GLU A 143 5.42 -4.55 3.90
C GLU A 143 6.33 -5.01 2.76
N LEU A 144 7.64 -4.85 2.93
CA LEU A 144 8.64 -5.39 2.02
C LEU A 144 8.66 -6.93 2.06
N TYR A 145 8.52 -7.53 3.25
CA TYR A 145 8.37 -8.99 3.40
C TYR A 145 7.15 -9.52 2.63
N ASP A 146 5.98 -8.92 2.84
CA ASP A 146 4.74 -9.34 2.19
C ASP A 146 4.81 -9.21 0.65
N THR A 147 5.61 -8.28 0.14
CA THR A 147 5.84 -8.08 -1.31
C THR A 147 6.86 -9.06 -1.89
N LEU A 148 8.00 -9.24 -1.22
CA LEU A 148 9.13 -10.04 -1.72
C LEU A 148 8.87 -11.54 -1.63
N ILE A 149 8.27 -12.01 -0.53
CA ILE A 149 8.15 -13.44 -0.23
C ILE A 149 7.39 -14.21 -1.31
N PRO A 150 6.24 -13.73 -1.83
CA PRO A 150 5.58 -14.38 -2.95
C PRO A 150 6.49 -14.47 -4.20
N LEU A 151 7.26 -13.43 -4.50
CA LEU A 151 8.12 -13.36 -5.68
C LEU A 151 9.29 -14.36 -5.61
N ILE A 152 9.88 -14.55 -4.43
CA ILE A 152 11.02 -15.45 -4.26
C ILE A 152 10.60 -16.89 -3.93
N SER A 153 9.36 -17.11 -3.48
CA SER A 153 8.82 -18.45 -3.19
C SER A 153 8.68 -19.32 -4.45
N GLU A 154 8.82 -18.76 -5.65
CA GLU A 154 8.80 -19.51 -6.91
C GLU A 154 10.21 -19.86 -7.41
N ASN A 155 11.28 -19.30 -6.81
CA ASN A 155 12.64 -19.44 -7.30
C ASN A 155 13.36 -20.66 -6.64
N PRO A 156 13.91 -21.60 -7.43
CA PRO A 156 14.64 -22.77 -6.91
C PRO A 156 15.87 -22.45 -6.07
N THR A 157 16.60 -21.37 -6.39
CA THR A 157 17.74 -20.88 -5.62
C THR A 157 17.28 -20.39 -4.25
N ALA A 158 16.15 -19.70 -4.19
CA ALA A 158 15.55 -19.31 -2.92
C ALA A 158 15.10 -20.54 -2.11
N HIS A 159 14.54 -21.57 -2.75
CA HIS A 159 14.22 -22.83 -2.05
C HIS A 159 15.43 -23.42 -1.32
N SER A 160 16.54 -23.62 -2.03
CA SER A 160 17.74 -24.21 -1.43
C SER A 160 18.42 -23.30 -0.41
N TYR A 161 18.58 -22.00 -0.68
CA TYR A 161 19.33 -21.13 0.22
C TYR A 161 18.49 -20.55 1.36
N LEU A 162 17.18 -20.34 1.16
CA LEU A 162 16.29 -19.70 2.15
C LEU A 162 15.48 -20.71 2.96
N PHE A 163 14.85 -21.69 2.31
CA PHE A 163 13.89 -22.57 2.97
C PHE A 163 14.52 -23.87 3.48
N GLU A 164 15.50 -24.43 2.75
CA GLU A 164 16.14 -25.69 3.11
C GLU A 164 17.31 -25.52 4.10
N GLN A 165 18.05 -24.41 3.99
CA GLN A 165 19.25 -24.15 4.81
C GLN A 165 18.98 -23.29 6.04
N PHE A 166 17.74 -22.85 6.25
CA PHE A 166 17.32 -22.18 7.48
C PHE A 166 16.23 -22.94 8.25
N PRO A 167 16.56 -24.09 8.91
CA PRO A 167 15.63 -24.78 9.81
C PRO A 167 15.19 -23.98 11.05
N TYR A 168 15.88 -22.87 11.37
CA TYR A 168 15.74 -22.12 12.63
C TYR A 168 15.29 -20.66 12.47
N ILE A 169 14.37 -20.37 11.55
CA ILE A 169 13.67 -19.05 11.56
C ILE A 169 12.56 -19.02 12.64
N SER A 170 12.40 -20.11 13.41
CA SER A 170 11.67 -20.11 14.68
C SER A 170 12.21 -19.09 15.71
N GLY A 171 13.43 -18.54 15.52
CA GLY A 171 13.98 -17.46 16.34
C GLY A 171 13.66 -16.03 15.92
N PHE A 172 13.05 -15.78 14.74
CA PHE A 172 12.81 -14.41 14.23
C PHE A 172 11.38 -13.89 14.44
N GLY A 173 10.49 -14.71 15.02
CA GLY A 173 9.15 -14.26 15.41
C GLY A 173 8.14 -14.13 14.26
N ASN A 174 6.91 -14.58 14.54
CA ASN A 174 5.63 -14.32 13.86
C ASN A 174 5.69 -13.67 12.46
N GLY A 175 6.05 -14.44 11.43
CA GLY A 175 5.96 -13.96 10.04
C GLY A 175 6.43 -14.96 8.99
N PHE A 176 7.42 -15.79 9.31
CA PHE A 176 7.99 -16.75 8.38
C PHE A 176 7.05 -17.90 7.96
N ASP A 177 6.03 -18.17 8.77
CA ASP A 177 5.05 -19.25 8.53
C ASP A 177 4.33 -19.11 7.18
N SER A 178 4.07 -17.88 6.72
CA SER A 178 3.38 -17.66 5.43
C SER A 178 4.27 -18.02 4.24
N GLY A 179 5.54 -17.60 4.26
CA GLY A 179 6.53 -17.97 3.25
C GLY A 179 6.80 -19.47 3.22
N TYR A 180 6.95 -20.10 4.38
CA TYR A 180 7.17 -21.55 4.46
C TYR A 180 5.97 -22.36 3.94
N LYS A 181 4.74 -21.94 4.23
CA LYS A 181 3.52 -22.55 3.66
C LYS A 181 3.45 -22.39 2.14
N LEU A 182 3.85 -21.25 1.59
CA LEU A 182 3.93 -21.04 0.15
C LEU A 182 5.00 -21.93 -0.48
N TYR A 183 6.19 -21.99 0.10
CA TYR A 183 7.24 -22.92 -0.31
C TYR A 183 6.73 -24.37 -0.37
N LEU A 184 6.09 -24.86 0.70
CA LEU A 184 5.52 -26.22 0.74
C LEU A 184 4.48 -26.48 -0.37
N LYS A 185 3.76 -25.44 -0.81
CA LYS A 185 2.79 -25.55 -1.91
C LYS A 185 3.48 -25.68 -3.28
N TYR A 186 4.61 -25.01 -3.48
CA TYR A 186 5.35 -25.02 -4.75
C TYR A 186 6.40 -26.14 -4.81
N LYS A 187 6.73 -26.78 -3.69
CA LYS A 187 7.58 -27.97 -3.65
C LYS A 187 6.82 -29.17 -4.22
N THR A 188 7.08 -29.48 -5.48
CA THR A 188 6.49 -30.61 -6.21
C THR A 188 7.32 -31.90 -6.04
N ASP A 189 7.70 -32.26 -4.81
CA ASP A 189 8.43 -33.50 -4.54
C ASP A 189 7.79 -34.35 -3.44
N ALA A 190 7.71 -35.64 -3.73
CA ALA A 190 6.85 -36.67 -3.15
C ALA A 190 7.40 -37.29 -1.85
N GLU A 191 7.54 -36.52 -0.78
CA GLU A 191 7.74 -37.06 0.56
C GLU A 191 6.86 -36.32 1.59
N ALA A 192 5.60 -36.76 1.64
CA ALA A 192 4.72 -36.65 2.80
C ALA A 192 4.62 -38.04 3.46
#